data_AF-A0A7V5U8Q2-F1
#
_entry.id   AF-A0A7V5U8Q2-F1
#
_cell.length_a   1.000
_cell.length_b   1.000
_cell.length_c   1.000
_cell.angle_alpha   90.00
_cell.angle_beta   90.00
_cell.angle_gamma   90.00
#
_symmetry.space_group_name_H-M   'P 1'
#
loop_
_entity.id
_entity.type
_entity.pdbx_description
1 polymer ?
#
loop_
_entity_poly.entity_id
_entity_poly.type
_entity_poly.pdbx_seq_one_letter_code
_entity_poly.pdbx_strand_id
1 'polypeptide(L)'
;MTFRPGDKVKFKDEPEQGVVVRIDKNGYVIVKTTDGFERPVESDDLMLTGIDNMTTLFEEEKTEEPIEEKEMAAPVEEEKSEPVGREEPRIFLGVLQRNEKFAFYLINDSDYSLWFTFSTLNGENAARMLEKGLLEDNTKLLLAELLPEATTTLFIQCILFGTPFFIVRPTVDRQFPFGINAIPRAREFKDNPYFDEKAWLIPLVRQSLPSEKITVDKHQKEKILKEKGDLSGRRMMLRPKIAGNEPIEEVDLHAETFLENPSRMSNGEILEAQLARFEIALEGAMRNKQKKMVFIHGLGNGKLKHEIRKRLDQRKIRYQDASFKEYGYGATLVILK
;
A
#
# COMPACT_ATOMS: atom_id res chain seq x y z
N MET A 1 -29.25 15.64 -42.59
CA MET A 1 -29.21 14.23 -43.05
C MET A 1 -29.24 13.34 -41.81
N THR A 2 -29.92 12.19 -41.84
CA THR A 2 -30.05 11.32 -40.66
C THR A 2 -29.06 10.17 -40.76
N PHE A 3 -27.96 10.26 -40.01
CA PHE A 3 -26.97 9.18 -39.91
C PHE A 3 -27.53 8.03 -39.06
N ARG A 4 -27.03 6.82 -39.28
CA ARG A 4 -27.31 5.63 -38.46
C ARG A 4 -25.99 4.98 -38.01
N PRO A 5 -25.98 4.33 -36.83
CA PRO A 5 -24.87 3.47 -36.45
C PRO A 5 -24.58 2.43 -37.54
N GLY A 6 -23.33 2.37 -38.00
CA GLY A 6 -22.85 1.50 -39.09
C GLY A 6 -22.59 2.23 -40.41
N ASP A 7 -23.05 3.47 -40.57
CA ASP A 7 -22.84 4.23 -41.79
C ASP A 7 -21.37 4.62 -41.98
N LYS A 8 -20.83 4.37 -43.18
CA LYS A 8 -19.51 4.89 -43.58
C LYS A 8 -19.66 6.36 -43.94
N VAL A 9 -18.84 7.19 -43.29
CA VAL A 9 -18.87 8.64 -43.44
C VAL A 9 -17.45 9.17 -43.71
N LYS A 10 -17.38 10.24 -44.48
CA LYS A 10 -16.18 11.02 -44.74
C LYS A 10 -16.32 12.40 -44.12
N PHE A 11 -15.24 12.89 -43.53
CA PHE A 11 -15.20 14.22 -42.93
C PHE A 11 -15.09 15.29 -44.03
N LYS A 12 -15.75 16.43 -43.85
CA LYS A 12 -15.83 17.48 -44.88
C LYS A 12 -14.50 18.19 -45.14
N ASP A 13 -13.76 18.45 -44.07
CA ASP A 13 -12.51 19.22 -44.10
C ASP A 13 -11.24 18.37 -43.92
N GLU A 14 -11.41 17.06 -43.73
CA GLU A 14 -10.31 16.11 -43.51
C GLU A 14 -10.38 14.96 -44.54
N PRO A 15 -9.24 14.46 -45.06
CA PRO A 15 -9.23 13.30 -45.96
C PRO A 15 -9.59 11.98 -45.25
N GLU A 16 -9.81 12.02 -43.94
CA GLU A 16 -10.11 10.89 -43.08
C GLU A 16 -11.52 10.33 -43.36
N GLN A 17 -11.68 9.02 -43.16
CA GLN A 17 -12.96 8.32 -43.25
C GLN A 17 -13.21 7.57 -41.94
N GLY A 18 -14.48 7.37 -41.62
CA GLY A 18 -14.87 6.63 -40.43
C GLY A 18 -16.23 5.99 -40.55
N VAL A 19 -16.62 5.29 -39.49
CA VAL A 19 -17.90 4.60 -39.37
C VAL A 19 -18.64 5.16 -38.17
N VAL A 20 -19.92 5.50 -38.34
CA VAL A 20 -20.75 5.99 -37.24
C VAL A 20 -20.97 4.87 -36.22
N VAL A 21 -20.59 5.09 -34.96
CA VAL A 21 -20.77 4.10 -33.87
C VAL A 21 -22.06 4.36 -33.12
N ARG A 22 -22.37 5.62 -32.82
CA ARG A 22 -23.59 6.02 -32.11
C ARG A 22 -23.88 7.50 -32.30
N ILE A 23 -25.11 7.90 -32.01
CA ILE A 23 -25.55 9.30 -32.06
C ILE A 23 -25.96 9.69 -30.65
N ASP A 24 -25.36 10.77 -30.14
CA ASP A 24 -25.68 11.28 -28.81
C ASP A 24 -26.94 12.14 -28.84
N LYS A 25 -27.65 12.18 -27.70
CA LYS A 25 -28.92 12.92 -27.53
C LYS A 25 -28.80 14.44 -27.74
N ASN A 26 -27.57 14.95 -27.81
CA ASN A 26 -27.26 16.37 -28.00
C ASN A 26 -26.95 16.74 -29.47
N GLY A 27 -27.16 15.83 -30.43
CA GLY A 27 -26.98 16.10 -31.86
C GLY A 27 -25.60 15.78 -32.44
N TYR A 28 -24.66 15.32 -31.60
CA TYR A 28 -23.33 14.86 -32.03
C TYR A 28 -23.36 13.41 -32.52
N VAL A 29 -22.63 13.15 -33.61
CA VAL A 29 -22.44 11.83 -34.21
C VAL A 29 -21.05 11.32 -33.83
N ILE A 30 -20.97 10.17 -33.16
CA ILE A 30 -19.69 9.55 -32.80
C ILE A 30 -19.21 8.71 -33.98
N VAL A 31 -18.09 9.11 -34.57
CA VAL A 31 -17.48 8.43 -35.71
C VAL A 31 -16.18 7.77 -35.28
N LYS A 32 -16.03 6.48 -35.58
CA LYS A 32 -14.79 5.74 -35.41
C LYS A 32 -13.96 5.80 -36.68
N THR A 33 -12.79 6.40 -36.61
CA THR A 33 -11.91 6.55 -37.77
C THR A 33 -11.13 5.25 -38.05
N THR A 34 -10.45 5.17 -39.20
CA THR A 34 -9.65 4.00 -39.59
C THR A 34 -8.56 3.64 -38.58
N ASP A 35 -8.10 4.63 -37.80
CA ASP A 35 -7.05 4.48 -36.80
C ASP A 35 -7.58 3.98 -35.44
N GLY A 36 -8.90 3.72 -35.36
CA GLY A 36 -9.54 3.06 -34.23
C GLY A 36 -9.99 3.99 -33.10
N PHE A 37 -9.86 5.31 -33.27
CA PHE A 37 -10.31 6.32 -32.31
C PHE A 37 -11.75 6.77 -32.58
N GLU A 38 -12.52 7.02 -31.52
CA GLU A 38 -13.88 7.56 -31.60
C GLU A 38 -13.86 9.08 -31.40
N ARG A 39 -14.38 9.82 -32.38
CA ARG A 39 -14.48 11.29 -32.35
C ARG A 39 -15.95 11.74 -32.37
N PRO A 40 -16.38 12.64 -31.47
CA PRO A 40 -17.67 13.32 -31.60
C PRO A 40 -17.58 14.40 -32.68
N VAL A 41 -18.48 14.34 -33.66
CA VAL A 41 -18.52 15.26 -34.81
C VAL A 41 -19.96 15.75 -34.99
N GLU A 42 -20.16 17.00 -35.37
CA GLU A 42 -21.49 17.49 -35.71
C GLU A 42 -21.98 16.87 -37.03
N SER A 43 -23.29 16.68 -37.16
CA SER A 43 -23.89 16.08 -38.35
C SER A 43 -23.57 16.84 -39.64
N ASP A 44 -23.27 18.13 -39.55
CA ASP A 44 -23.08 19.03 -40.69
C ASP A 44 -21.66 18.93 -41.29
N ASP A 45 -20.75 18.28 -40.57
CA ASP A 45 -19.35 18.08 -40.97
C ASP A 45 -19.07 16.68 -41.54
N LEU A 46 -20.13 15.87 -41.75
CA LEU A 46 -20.05 14.47 -42.23
C LEU A 46 -20.80 14.25 -43.54
N MET A 47 -20.24 13.40 -44.41
CA MET A 47 -20.85 12.97 -45.68
C MET A 47 -20.89 11.44 -45.79
N LEU A 48 -22.03 10.87 -46.17
CA LEU A 48 -22.21 9.41 -46.35
C LEU A 48 -21.48 8.88 -47.60
N THR A 49 -20.78 7.76 -47.46
CA THR A 49 -20.14 7.04 -48.59
C THR A 49 -20.82 5.69 -48.85
N GLY A 50 -21.68 5.67 -49.88
CA GLY A 50 -22.06 4.51 -50.71
C GLY A 50 -22.65 3.26 -50.05
N ILE A 51 -23.97 3.09 -50.20
CA ILE A 51 -24.66 1.79 -50.15
C ILE A 51 -24.58 1.18 -51.54
N ASP A 52 -23.94 0.01 -51.68
CA ASP A 52 -24.15 -0.87 -52.84
C ASP A 52 -24.46 -2.28 -52.36
N ASN A 53 -25.69 -2.70 -52.66
CA ASN A 53 -26.13 -4.09 -52.62
C ASN A 53 -25.60 -4.84 -53.86
N MET A 54 -25.32 -6.13 -53.72
CA MET A 54 -25.73 -7.25 -54.63
C MET A 54 -24.67 -8.37 -54.75
N THR A 55 -25.02 -9.54 -54.18
CA THR A 55 -25.02 -10.91 -54.75
C THR A 55 -23.76 -11.56 -55.36
N THR A 56 -23.38 -12.69 -54.72
CA THR A 56 -23.01 -14.04 -55.27
C THR A 56 -21.72 -14.36 -56.03
N LEU A 57 -21.09 -15.48 -55.58
CA LEU A 57 -20.26 -16.50 -56.27
C LEU A 57 -18.82 -16.04 -56.64
N PHE A 58 -17.72 -16.72 -56.31
CA PHE A 58 -17.26 -18.11 -56.54
C PHE A 58 -16.05 -18.40 -55.60
N GLU A 59 -16.04 -19.51 -54.85
CA GLU A 59 -15.30 -20.79 -55.06
C GLU A 59 -13.88 -20.88 -54.48
N GLU A 60 -13.57 -22.11 -54.04
CA GLU A 60 -12.50 -22.57 -53.16
C GLU A 60 -11.10 -22.58 -53.80
N GLU A 61 -10.03 -22.59 -52.96
CA GLU A 61 -9.01 -23.65 -53.03
C GLU A 61 -8.14 -23.74 -51.77
N LYS A 62 -7.86 -24.98 -51.36
CA LYS A 62 -7.01 -25.44 -50.24
C LYS A 62 -5.53 -25.53 -50.67
N THR A 63 -4.59 -25.37 -49.73
CA THR A 63 -3.59 -26.40 -49.34
C THR A 63 -2.70 -25.96 -48.14
N GLU A 64 -2.69 -26.83 -47.12
CA GLU A 64 -1.73 -27.17 -46.02
C GLU A 64 -0.22 -26.87 -46.30
N GLU A 65 0.71 -26.58 -45.38
CA GLU A 65 1.05 -26.99 -43.97
C GLU A 65 2.31 -26.16 -43.50
N PRO A 66 2.98 -26.36 -42.33
CA PRO A 66 2.59 -26.23 -40.92
C PRO A 66 3.48 -25.23 -40.12
N ILE A 67 3.01 -24.62 -39.02
CA ILE A 67 3.89 -24.01 -38.00
C ILE A 67 3.50 -24.50 -36.61
N GLU A 68 4.52 -24.99 -35.93
CA GLU A 68 4.57 -25.64 -34.62
C GLU A 68 3.80 -24.95 -33.49
N GLU A 69 3.24 -25.80 -32.64
CA GLU A 69 2.70 -25.48 -31.32
C GLU A 69 3.70 -24.72 -30.45
N LYS A 70 3.27 -23.57 -29.93
CA LYS A 70 3.75 -23.06 -28.64
C LYS A 70 2.55 -22.67 -27.78
N GLU A 71 2.22 -23.60 -26.90
CA GLU A 71 1.62 -23.45 -25.57
C GLU A 71 0.92 -22.10 -25.31
N MET A 72 -0.41 -22.09 -25.49
CA MET A 72 -1.25 -21.08 -24.88
C MET A 72 -1.13 -21.18 -23.35
N ALA A 73 -0.73 -20.06 -22.78
CA ALA A 73 -0.60 -19.84 -21.35
C ALA A 73 -1.83 -20.33 -20.58
N ALA A 74 -1.55 -21.01 -19.46
CA ALA A 74 -2.53 -21.35 -18.45
C ALA A 74 -3.38 -20.11 -18.07
N PRO A 75 -4.67 -20.29 -17.75
CA PRO A 75 -5.49 -19.18 -17.27
C PRO A 75 -4.87 -18.65 -15.98
N VAL A 76 -4.53 -17.37 -15.97
CA VAL A 76 -4.18 -16.64 -14.76
C VAL A 76 -5.37 -16.77 -13.83
N GLU A 77 -5.23 -17.56 -12.76
CA GLU A 77 -6.17 -17.54 -11.65
C GLU A 77 -6.21 -16.10 -11.14
N GLU A 78 -7.35 -15.43 -11.31
CA GLU A 78 -7.64 -14.21 -10.59
C GLU A 78 -7.56 -14.55 -9.10
N GLU A 79 -6.48 -14.14 -8.45
CA GLU A 79 -6.41 -14.14 -6.99
C GLU A 79 -7.66 -13.44 -6.49
N LYS A 80 -8.53 -14.20 -5.83
CA LYS A 80 -9.62 -13.66 -5.02
C LYS A 80 -8.99 -12.84 -3.90
N SER A 81 -8.66 -11.59 -4.18
CA SER A 81 -8.25 -10.64 -3.16
C SER A 81 -9.42 -10.50 -2.19
N GLU A 82 -9.26 -11.08 -1.00
CA GLU A 82 -10.20 -10.86 0.07
C GLU A 82 -10.25 -9.36 0.38
N PRO A 83 -11.43 -8.78 0.63
CA PRO A 83 -11.50 -7.37 0.98
C PRO A 83 -10.72 -7.12 2.27
N VAL A 84 -9.72 -6.24 2.17
CA VAL A 84 -8.94 -5.72 3.29
C VAL A 84 -9.88 -5.21 4.38
N GLY A 85 -9.66 -5.64 5.63
CA GLY A 85 -10.35 -5.07 6.80
C GLY A 85 -11.62 -5.78 7.27
N ARG A 86 -11.78 -7.08 7.00
CA ARG A 86 -12.84 -7.91 7.63
C ARG A 86 -12.68 -8.01 9.15
N GLU A 87 -11.44 -8.11 9.63
CA GLU A 87 -11.12 -8.11 11.06
C GLU A 87 -11.11 -6.69 11.63
N GLU A 88 -11.35 -6.57 12.94
CA GLU A 88 -11.20 -5.29 13.62
C GLU A 88 -9.71 -4.89 13.67
N PRO A 89 -9.37 -3.66 13.27
CA PRO A 89 -7.98 -3.23 13.24
C PRO A 89 -7.41 -3.14 14.66
N ARG A 90 -6.34 -3.89 14.92
CA ARG A 90 -5.66 -3.89 16.22
C ARG A 90 -4.56 -2.83 16.21
N ILE A 91 -4.93 -1.63 16.66
CA ILE A 91 -3.99 -0.51 16.78
C ILE A 91 -3.76 -0.21 18.24
N PHE A 92 -2.48 -0.14 18.63
CA PHE A 92 -2.07 0.10 20.01
C PHE A 92 -1.12 1.28 20.11
N LEU A 93 -1.22 2.01 21.23
CA LEU A 93 -0.13 2.84 21.73
C LEU A 93 0.68 1.99 22.71
N GLY A 94 1.89 1.61 22.30
CA GLY A 94 2.85 0.89 23.13
C GLY A 94 3.70 1.85 23.94
N VAL A 95 3.87 1.58 25.22
CA VAL A 95 4.71 2.37 26.12
C VAL A 95 5.79 1.48 26.71
N LEU A 96 7.04 1.90 26.57
CA LEU A 96 8.21 1.26 27.17
C LEU A 96 8.88 2.22 28.16
N GLN A 97 9.33 1.69 29.29
CA GLN A 97 10.08 2.46 30.28
C GLN A 97 11.57 2.26 30.04
N ARG A 98 12.29 3.34 29.69
CA ARG A 98 13.74 3.38 29.47
C ARG A 98 14.37 4.34 30.47
N ASN A 99 14.90 3.80 31.56
CA ASN A 99 15.41 4.58 32.69
C ASN A 99 14.31 5.53 33.23
N GLU A 100 14.55 6.84 33.19
CA GLU A 100 13.61 7.89 33.60
C GLU A 100 12.62 8.30 32.50
N LYS A 101 12.85 7.84 31.24
CA LYS A 101 12.05 8.21 30.08
C LYS A 101 11.01 7.15 29.74
N PHE A 102 9.95 7.59 29.07
CA PHE A 102 8.93 6.75 28.46
C PHE A 102 9.00 6.87 26.94
N ALA A 103 9.19 5.75 26.27
CA ALA A 103 9.17 5.65 24.81
C ALA A 103 7.78 5.23 24.34
N PHE A 104 7.17 6.04 23.47
CA PHE A 104 5.84 5.84 22.92
C PHE A 104 5.94 5.33 21.49
N TYR A 105 5.27 4.22 21.20
CA TYR A 105 5.24 3.59 19.90
C TYR A 105 3.80 3.48 19.39
N LEU A 106 3.57 3.81 18.13
CA LEU A 106 2.33 3.45 17.44
C LEU A 106 2.51 2.09 16.79
N ILE A 107 1.63 1.14 17.11
CA ILE A 107 1.68 -0.23 16.59
C ILE A 107 0.42 -0.45 15.78
N ASN A 108 0.61 -0.81 14.50
CA ASN A 108 -0.46 -1.12 13.58
C ASN A 108 -0.42 -2.61 13.25
N ASP A 109 -1.15 -3.41 14.01
CA ASP A 109 -1.34 -4.84 13.77
C ASP A 109 -2.68 -5.08 13.08
N SER A 110 -2.77 -4.52 11.87
CA SER A 110 -3.92 -4.63 11.00
C SER A 110 -3.50 -4.51 9.54
N ASP A 111 -4.37 -4.94 8.63
CA ASP A 111 -4.20 -4.78 7.18
C ASP A 111 -4.55 -3.36 6.67
N TYR A 112 -4.80 -2.40 7.57
CA TYR A 112 -5.04 -1.00 7.20
C TYR A 112 -3.74 -0.22 7.24
N SER A 113 -3.56 0.70 6.30
CA SER A 113 -2.62 1.81 6.48
C SER A 113 -3.31 2.91 7.27
N LEU A 114 -2.54 3.73 8.00
CA LEU A 114 -3.10 4.84 8.76
C LEU A 114 -2.28 6.12 8.64
N TRP A 115 -2.96 7.24 8.50
CA TRP A 115 -2.39 8.55 8.79
C TRP A 115 -2.56 8.85 10.28
N PHE A 116 -1.54 9.41 10.92
CA PHE A 116 -1.61 9.76 12.33
C PHE A 116 -0.98 11.12 12.66
N THR A 117 -1.41 11.67 13.80
CA THR A 117 -0.75 12.76 14.51
C THR A 117 -0.57 12.37 15.97
N PHE A 118 0.55 12.76 16.57
CA PHE A 118 0.86 12.57 17.97
C PHE A 118 1.38 13.89 18.55
N SER A 119 0.74 14.39 19.59
CA SER A 119 1.02 15.72 20.15
C SER A 119 0.86 15.76 21.67
N THR A 120 1.46 16.77 22.31
CA THR A 120 1.20 17.11 23.72
C THR A 120 0.26 18.29 23.80
N LEU A 121 -0.76 18.20 24.66
CA LEU A 121 -1.66 19.29 25.01
C LEU A 121 -1.27 19.84 26.38
N ASN A 122 -0.89 21.12 26.43
CA ASN A 122 -0.57 21.84 27.66
C ASN A 122 -1.55 23.01 27.81
N GLY A 123 -2.56 22.88 28.69
CA GLY A 123 -3.57 23.93 28.91
C GLY A 123 -4.60 24.06 27.78
N GLU A 124 -5.34 25.17 27.77
CA GLU A 124 -6.66 25.23 27.12
C GLU A 124 -6.68 25.21 25.59
N ASN A 125 -5.59 25.45 24.85
CA ASN A 125 -5.64 25.38 23.37
C ASN A 125 -4.28 25.23 22.63
N ALA A 126 -3.17 24.95 23.31
CA ALA A 126 -1.87 24.82 22.65
C ALA A 126 -1.44 23.34 22.54
N ALA A 127 -1.44 22.82 21.31
CA ALA A 127 -0.88 21.51 20.98
C ALA A 127 0.55 21.67 20.45
N ARG A 128 1.50 20.93 21.04
CA ARG A 128 2.85 20.77 20.49
C ARG A 128 2.91 19.43 19.74
N MET A 129 3.13 19.50 18.44
CA MET A 129 3.31 18.31 17.61
C MET A 129 4.59 17.58 18.01
N LEU A 130 4.49 16.27 18.26
CA LEU A 130 5.64 15.39 18.51
C LEU A 130 6.00 14.62 17.24
N GLU A 131 5.02 13.98 16.61
CA GLU A 131 5.23 13.17 15.41
C GLU A 131 3.97 13.10 14.55
N LYS A 132 4.13 12.96 13.25
CA LYS A 132 3.01 12.80 12.31
C LYS A 132 3.47 12.05 11.07
N GLY A 133 2.58 11.27 10.48
CA GLY A 133 2.95 10.58 9.25
C GLY A 133 1.98 9.50 8.84
N LEU A 134 2.45 8.72 7.88
CA LEU A 134 1.82 7.51 7.42
C LEU A 134 2.49 6.33 8.11
N LEU A 135 1.68 5.42 8.65
CA LEU A 135 2.13 4.12 9.15
C LEU A 135 1.50 3.04 8.26
N GLU A 136 2.36 2.20 7.71
CA GLU A 136 1.98 1.07 6.86
C GLU A 136 1.32 -0.02 7.71
N ASP A 137 0.58 -0.90 7.05
CA ASP A 137 -0.05 -2.07 7.67
C ASP A 137 1.01 -2.97 8.31
N ASN A 138 0.66 -3.64 9.39
CA ASN A 138 1.56 -4.58 10.05
C ASN A 138 2.96 -4.01 10.40
N THR A 139 3.04 -2.72 10.75
CA THR A 139 4.30 -2.05 11.17
C THR A 139 4.14 -1.33 12.52
N LYS A 140 5.27 -0.87 13.09
CA LYS A 140 5.27 -0.01 14.27
C LYS A 140 6.29 1.11 14.12
N LEU A 141 6.03 2.23 14.79
CA LEU A 141 6.84 3.44 14.70
C LEU A 141 7.05 4.06 16.09
N LEU A 142 8.28 4.45 16.40
CA LEU A 142 8.58 5.27 17.57
C LEU A 142 8.03 6.69 17.34
N LEU A 143 7.12 7.13 18.20
CA LEU A 143 6.52 8.46 18.15
C LEU A 143 7.34 9.49 18.91
N ALA A 144 7.74 9.19 20.15
CA ALA A 144 8.51 10.09 21.00
C ALA A 144 9.13 9.37 22.19
N GLU A 145 10.21 9.93 22.73
CA GLU A 145 10.70 9.63 24.07
C GLU A 145 10.54 10.85 24.97
N LEU A 146 9.77 10.71 26.06
CA LEU A 146 9.39 11.84 26.92
C LEU A 146 9.74 11.56 28.39
N LEU A 147 10.09 12.63 29.10
CA LEU A 147 10.14 12.64 30.57
C LEU A 147 8.76 13.01 31.12
N PRO A 148 8.33 12.44 32.25
CA PRO A 148 7.09 12.86 32.91
C PRO A 148 7.20 14.31 33.40
N GLU A 149 6.39 15.21 32.84
CA GLU A 149 6.26 16.60 33.31
C GLU A 149 5.02 16.75 34.22
N ALA A 150 4.84 17.91 34.86
CA ALA A 150 3.80 18.09 35.88
C ALA A 150 2.37 17.81 35.36
N THR A 151 2.01 18.38 34.21
CA THR A 151 0.68 18.23 33.60
C THR A 151 0.83 18.20 32.08
N THR A 152 1.02 17.02 31.50
CA THR A 152 0.98 16.82 30.04
C THR A 152 -0.17 15.88 29.68
N THR A 153 -0.90 16.19 28.62
CA THR A 153 -1.84 15.24 28.02
C THR A 153 -1.31 14.85 26.66
N LEU A 154 -1.15 13.54 26.42
CA LEU A 154 -0.81 13.01 25.11
C LEU A 154 -2.06 12.88 24.28
N PHE A 155 -2.00 13.32 23.04
CA PHE A 155 -3.11 13.28 22.11
C PHE A 155 -2.70 12.59 20.82
N ILE A 156 -3.41 11.51 20.48
CA ILE A 156 -3.21 10.76 19.24
C ILE A 156 -4.49 10.76 18.41
N GLN A 157 -4.36 11.05 17.13
CA GLN A 157 -5.44 10.94 16.16
C GLN A 157 -4.98 10.06 14.99
N CYS A 158 -5.85 9.17 14.51
CA CYS A 158 -5.56 8.31 13.36
C CYS A 158 -6.76 8.21 12.40
N ILE A 159 -6.45 8.13 11.11
CA ILE A 159 -7.41 7.85 10.03
C ILE A 159 -6.93 6.60 9.30
N LEU A 160 -7.74 5.54 9.31
CA LEU A 160 -7.42 4.25 8.71
C LEU A 160 -7.97 4.17 7.28
N PHE A 161 -7.21 3.56 6.38
CA PHE A 161 -7.60 3.32 5.00
C PHE A 161 -6.93 2.06 4.43
N GLY A 162 -7.57 1.45 3.43
CA GLY A 162 -7.01 0.34 2.66
C GLY A 162 -7.13 0.61 1.15
N THR A 163 -6.60 -0.29 0.33
CA THR A 163 -6.72 -0.18 -1.14
C THR A 163 -6.93 -1.56 -1.78
N PRO A 164 -7.66 -1.67 -2.91
CA PRO A 164 -8.50 -0.64 -3.52
C PRO A 164 -9.87 -0.49 -2.81
N PHE A 165 -10.32 -1.51 -2.08
CA PHE A 165 -11.58 -1.52 -1.34
C PHE A 165 -11.33 -1.85 0.12
N PHE A 166 -11.99 -1.16 1.05
CA PHE A 166 -11.86 -1.40 2.48
C PHE A 166 -13.14 -1.01 3.23
N ILE A 167 -13.33 -1.59 4.42
CA ILE A 167 -14.40 -1.17 5.33
C ILE A 167 -13.95 0.11 6.03
N VAL A 168 -14.69 1.21 5.83
CA VAL A 168 -14.43 2.49 6.51
C VAL A 168 -14.57 2.30 8.02
N ARG A 169 -13.59 2.80 8.77
CA ARG A 169 -13.56 2.77 10.24
C ARG A 169 -13.68 4.18 10.80
N PRO A 170 -14.26 4.36 12.00
CA PRO A 170 -14.23 5.64 12.69
C PRO A 170 -12.79 6.12 12.88
N THR A 171 -12.60 7.44 12.86
CA THR A 171 -11.32 8.03 13.21
C THR A 171 -10.99 7.73 14.66
N VAL A 172 -9.73 7.39 14.92
CA VAL A 172 -9.21 7.27 16.28
C VAL A 172 -8.93 8.68 16.77
N ASP A 173 -9.45 9.02 17.94
CA ASP A 173 -9.18 10.26 18.66
C ASP A 173 -9.08 9.90 20.15
N ARG A 174 -7.86 9.92 20.70
CA ARG A 174 -7.62 9.47 22.08
C ARG A 174 -6.65 10.38 22.81
N GLN A 175 -7.04 10.77 24.02
CA GLN A 175 -6.22 11.53 24.94
C GLN A 175 -5.85 10.70 26.17
N PHE A 176 -4.60 10.85 26.63
CA PHE A 176 -4.06 10.13 27.77
C PHE A 176 -3.33 11.11 28.70
N PRO A 177 -3.64 11.13 30.01
CA PRO A 177 -2.83 11.89 30.95
C PRO A 177 -1.44 11.27 31.04
N PHE A 178 -0.40 12.10 30.89
CA PHE A 178 0.98 11.70 31.05
C PHE A 178 1.71 12.75 31.89
N GLY A 179 2.15 12.38 33.07
CA GLY A 179 2.86 13.30 33.93
C GLY A 179 3.26 12.63 35.21
N ILE A 180 3.92 13.37 36.10
CA ILE A 180 4.47 12.85 37.36
C ILE A 180 3.38 12.11 38.18
N ASN A 181 2.14 12.59 38.14
CA ASN A 181 1.00 11.99 38.86
C ASN A 181 0.23 10.93 38.05
N ALA A 182 0.57 10.74 36.78
CA ALA A 182 -0.09 9.82 35.85
C ALA A 182 0.90 8.81 35.26
N ILE A 183 1.99 8.53 35.96
CA ILE A 183 2.98 7.54 35.54
C ILE A 183 2.33 6.14 35.55
N PRO A 184 2.52 5.32 34.50
CA PRO A 184 1.99 3.97 34.45
C PRO A 184 2.57 3.12 35.59
N ARG A 185 1.72 2.30 36.23
CA ARG A 185 2.18 1.37 37.28
C ARG A 185 2.97 0.22 36.66
N ALA A 186 3.97 -0.29 37.38
CA ALA A 186 4.81 -1.41 36.91
C ALA A 186 4.01 -2.64 36.43
N ARG A 187 2.86 -2.94 37.07
CA ARG A 187 1.97 -4.06 36.70
C ARG A 187 1.32 -3.94 35.31
N GLU A 188 1.28 -2.73 34.75
CA GLU A 188 0.70 -2.47 33.43
C GLU A 188 1.64 -2.92 32.30
N PHE A 189 2.95 -3.05 32.60
CA PHE A 189 3.97 -3.54 31.66
C PHE A 189 3.99 -5.07 31.66
N LYS A 190 3.69 -5.66 30.49
CA LYS A 190 3.57 -7.11 30.32
C LYS A 190 4.40 -7.58 29.13
N ASP A 191 4.70 -8.88 29.13
CA ASP A 191 5.28 -9.54 27.97
C ASP A 191 4.31 -9.45 26.80
N ASN A 192 4.84 -9.23 25.60
CA ASN A 192 4.05 -8.90 24.43
C ASN A 192 4.79 -9.33 23.15
N PRO A 193 4.10 -9.49 22.01
CA PRO A 193 4.74 -9.95 20.79
C PRO A 193 5.53 -8.86 20.06
N TYR A 194 5.32 -7.57 20.39
CA TYR A 194 5.89 -6.47 19.62
C TYR A 194 7.26 -6.03 20.10
N PHE A 195 7.62 -6.26 21.36
CA PHE A 195 8.88 -5.83 21.96
C PHE A 195 9.52 -6.97 22.73
N ASP A 196 10.85 -7.02 22.73
CA ASP A 196 11.62 -7.95 23.57
C ASP A 196 11.47 -7.61 25.06
N GLU A 197 11.16 -6.34 25.35
CA GLU A 197 10.95 -5.78 26.68
C GLU A 197 9.46 -5.79 27.06
N LYS A 198 9.16 -5.77 28.36
CA LYS A 198 7.79 -5.58 28.84
C LYS A 198 7.27 -4.20 28.43
N ALA A 199 6.08 -4.17 27.85
CA ALA A 199 5.44 -2.95 27.38
C ALA A 199 4.02 -2.82 27.92
N TRP A 200 3.57 -1.58 28.13
CA TRP A 200 2.17 -1.28 28.38
C TRP A 200 1.48 -0.98 27.04
N LEU A 201 0.57 -1.85 26.63
CA LEU A 201 -0.16 -1.71 25.37
C LEU A 201 -1.56 -1.13 25.62
N ILE A 202 -1.83 0.02 25.04
CA ILE A 202 -3.12 0.71 25.16
C ILE A 202 -3.88 0.59 23.83
N PRO A 203 -5.00 -0.14 23.78
CA PRO A 203 -5.82 -0.22 22.57
C PRO A 203 -6.41 1.14 22.19
N LEU A 204 -6.12 1.58 20.97
CA LEU A 204 -6.59 2.86 20.44
C LEU A 204 -7.97 2.74 19.81
N VAL A 205 -8.16 1.68 19.03
CA VAL A 205 -9.47 1.29 18.50
C VAL A 205 -10.20 0.51 19.60
N ARG A 206 -11.36 1.00 20.01
CA ARG A 206 -12.31 0.21 20.80
C ARG A 206 -13.22 -0.52 19.83
N GLN A 207 -13.59 -1.75 20.16
CA GLN A 207 -14.71 -2.46 19.54
C GLN A 207 -15.85 -1.47 19.37
N SER A 208 -16.16 -1.11 18.13
CA SER A 208 -17.38 -0.36 17.88
C SER A 208 -18.51 -1.28 18.34
N LEU A 209 -19.41 -0.75 19.19
CA LEU A 209 -20.75 -1.33 19.35
C LEU A 209 -21.24 -1.80 17.98
N PRO A 210 -21.87 -2.99 17.90
CA PRO A 210 -22.15 -3.67 16.64
C PRO A 210 -22.68 -2.63 15.69
N SER A 211 -21.88 -2.36 14.64
CA SER A 211 -22.21 -1.41 13.57
C SER A 211 -23.70 -1.55 13.35
N GLU A 212 -24.49 -0.51 13.66
CA GLU A 212 -25.89 -0.49 13.26
C GLU A 212 -25.91 -1.02 11.86
N LYS A 213 -26.58 -2.16 11.68
CA LYS A 213 -26.53 -2.92 10.45
C LYS A 213 -26.71 -1.91 9.34
N ILE A 214 -25.63 -1.63 8.60
CA ILE A 214 -25.76 -0.95 7.33
C ILE A 214 -26.50 -2.00 6.51
N THR A 215 -27.82 -1.94 6.56
CA THR A 215 -28.71 -2.65 5.66
C THR A 215 -28.41 -2.06 4.31
N VAL A 216 -27.39 -2.63 3.67
CA VAL A 216 -27.22 -2.51 2.23
C VAL A 216 -28.47 -3.14 1.66
N ASP A 217 -29.40 -2.28 1.31
CA ASP A 217 -30.66 -2.63 0.70
C ASP A 217 -30.37 -3.61 -0.44
N LYS A 218 -31.09 -4.73 -0.48
CA LYS A 218 -30.86 -5.81 -1.46
C LYS A 218 -30.93 -5.27 -2.90
N HIS A 219 -31.59 -4.12 -3.10
CA HIS A 219 -31.69 -3.42 -4.38
C HIS A 219 -30.40 -2.69 -4.83
N GLN A 220 -29.41 -2.47 -3.96
CA GLN A 220 -28.11 -1.91 -4.37
C GLN A 220 -27.09 -2.97 -4.80
N LYS A 221 -27.25 -4.23 -4.36
CA LYS A 221 -26.37 -5.35 -4.76
C LYS A 221 -26.43 -5.64 -6.26
N GLU A 222 -27.61 -5.57 -6.86
CA GLU A 222 -27.76 -5.80 -8.30
C GLU A 222 -27.22 -4.66 -9.16
N LYS A 223 -27.22 -3.41 -8.64
CA LYS A 223 -26.61 -2.27 -9.33
C LYS A 223 -25.07 -2.38 -9.34
N ILE A 224 -24.48 -2.73 -8.20
CA ILE A 224 -23.02 -2.90 -8.07
C ILE A 224 -22.53 -4.12 -8.86
N LEU A 225 -23.33 -5.19 -8.95
CA LEU A 225 -23.00 -6.38 -9.73
C LEU A 225 -23.21 -6.18 -11.24
N LYS A 226 -24.13 -5.30 -11.66
CA LYS A 226 -24.29 -4.92 -13.08
C LYS A 226 -23.23 -3.93 -13.55
N GLU A 227 -22.72 -3.06 -12.68
CA GLU A 227 -21.56 -2.21 -13.00
C GLU A 227 -20.25 -3.02 -13.14
N LYS A 228 -20.15 -4.21 -12.52
CA LYS A 228 -19.04 -5.15 -12.74
C LYS A 228 -18.97 -5.72 -14.17
N GLY A 229 -20.07 -5.74 -14.91
CA GLY A 229 -20.10 -6.22 -16.30
C GLY A 229 -19.63 -5.20 -17.33
N ASP A 230 -19.80 -3.91 -17.04
CA ASP A 230 -19.58 -2.81 -17.99
C ASP A 230 -18.21 -2.11 -17.82
N LEU A 231 -17.43 -2.53 -16.84
CA LEU A 231 -16.06 -2.06 -16.60
C LEU A 231 -14.98 -2.91 -17.30
N SER A 232 -15.35 -4.04 -17.93
CA SER A 232 -14.42 -4.90 -18.67
C SER A 232 -13.88 -4.28 -19.96
N GLY A 233 -14.51 -3.18 -20.44
CA GLY A 233 -14.13 -2.49 -21.67
C GLY A 233 -13.27 -1.23 -21.48
N ARG A 234 -13.08 -0.73 -20.26
CA ARG A 234 -12.09 0.32 -20.02
C ARG A 234 -10.73 -0.35 -19.99
N ARG A 235 -10.02 -0.29 -21.12
CA ARG A 235 -8.58 -0.52 -21.21
C ARG A 235 -7.96 0.16 -19.99
N MET A 236 -7.60 -0.68 -19.01
CA MET A 236 -7.03 -0.26 -17.75
C MET A 236 -5.86 0.63 -18.13
N MET A 237 -6.01 1.95 -17.94
CA MET A 237 -4.85 2.82 -18.03
C MET A 237 -3.87 2.22 -17.03
N LEU A 238 -2.77 1.69 -17.58
CA LEU A 238 -1.64 1.25 -16.80
C LEU A 238 -1.40 2.35 -15.77
N ARG A 239 -1.55 1.95 -14.51
CA ARG A 239 -1.32 2.71 -13.29
C ARG A 239 -0.41 3.92 -13.56
N PRO A 240 -0.76 5.15 -13.17
CA PRO A 240 0.25 5.96 -12.51
C PRO A 240 0.61 5.13 -11.28
N LYS A 241 1.76 4.43 -11.33
CA LYS A 241 2.30 3.76 -10.14
C LYS A 241 2.25 4.80 -9.04
N ILE A 242 1.42 4.56 -8.03
CA ILE A 242 1.56 5.19 -6.72
C ILE A 242 3.05 5.13 -6.41
N ALA A 243 3.66 6.26 -6.09
CA ALA A 243 5.10 6.43 -5.90
C ALA A 243 5.63 5.69 -4.65
N GLY A 244 5.42 4.37 -4.58
CA GLY A 244 5.73 3.52 -3.43
C GLY A 244 6.17 2.10 -3.77
N ASN A 245 6.31 1.74 -5.05
CA ASN A 245 6.80 0.40 -5.46
C ASN A 245 8.13 0.52 -6.22
N GLU A 246 9.07 1.30 -5.68
CA GLU A 246 10.48 0.98 -5.93
C GLU A 246 10.73 -0.38 -5.26
N PRO A 247 11.36 -1.35 -5.95
CA PRO A 247 11.71 -2.62 -5.31
C PRO A 247 12.55 -2.29 -4.07
N ILE A 248 12.01 -2.60 -2.90
CA ILE A 248 12.73 -2.46 -1.64
C ILE A 248 13.82 -3.51 -1.68
N GLU A 249 15.08 -3.09 -1.58
CA GLU A 249 16.18 -4.04 -1.54
C GLU A 249 16.16 -4.78 -0.20
N GLU A 250 16.00 -6.10 -0.26
CA GLU A 250 16.03 -6.99 0.89
C GLU A 250 17.41 -7.62 1.03
N VAL A 251 17.97 -7.56 2.23
CA VAL A 251 19.30 -8.08 2.54
C VAL A 251 19.19 -9.02 3.72
N ASP A 252 19.34 -10.32 3.44
CA ASP A 252 19.45 -11.33 4.50
C ASP A 252 20.83 -11.23 5.16
N LEU A 253 20.82 -11.10 6.49
CA LEU A 253 22.00 -11.03 7.35
C LEU A 253 22.22 -12.32 8.14
N HIS A 254 21.44 -13.39 7.95
CA HIS A 254 21.74 -14.68 8.58
C HIS A 254 23.07 -15.22 8.04
N ALA A 255 23.93 -15.67 8.95
CA ALA A 255 25.29 -16.11 8.63
C ALA A 255 25.32 -17.23 7.58
N GLU A 256 24.33 -18.12 7.63
CA GLU A 256 24.14 -19.26 6.74
C GLU A 256 23.92 -18.85 5.28
N THR A 257 23.49 -17.61 5.03
CA THR A 257 23.20 -17.13 3.67
C THR A 257 24.44 -16.72 2.88
N PHE A 258 25.55 -16.40 3.55
CA PHE A 258 26.76 -15.88 2.90
C PHE A 258 28.09 -16.42 3.44
N LEU A 259 28.08 -17.20 4.52
CA LEU A 259 29.26 -17.88 5.05
C LEU A 259 29.14 -19.39 4.84
N GLU A 260 30.20 -20.02 4.35
CA GLU A 260 30.21 -21.46 4.05
C GLU A 260 30.14 -22.35 5.29
N ASN A 261 30.78 -21.94 6.40
CA ASN A 261 30.86 -22.73 7.64
C ASN A 261 30.73 -21.87 8.90
N PRO A 262 29.56 -21.25 9.17
CA PRO A 262 29.36 -20.39 10.35
C PRO A 262 29.67 -21.10 11.67
N SER A 263 29.40 -22.40 11.76
CA SER A 263 29.57 -23.20 12.98
C SER A 263 31.02 -23.33 13.46
N ARG A 264 32.01 -22.98 12.62
CA ARG A 264 33.43 -22.99 12.98
C ARG A 264 33.95 -21.62 13.42
N MET A 265 33.12 -20.60 13.35
CA MET A 265 33.47 -19.23 13.71
C MET A 265 32.98 -18.93 15.13
N SER A 266 33.69 -18.03 15.81
CA SER A 266 33.21 -17.50 17.08
C SER A 266 32.00 -16.60 16.86
N ASN A 267 31.15 -16.46 17.87
CA ASN A 267 30.00 -15.54 17.83
C ASN A 267 30.40 -14.09 17.51
N GLY A 268 31.62 -13.68 17.89
CA GLY A 268 32.16 -12.35 17.57
C GLY A 268 32.48 -12.20 16.08
N GLU A 269 33.17 -13.17 15.49
CA GLU A 269 33.50 -13.17 14.06
C GLU A 269 32.25 -13.25 13.19
N ILE A 270 31.25 -14.05 13.58
CA ILE A 270 29.95 -14.10 12.89
C ILE A 270 29.30 -12.72 12.92
N LEU A 271 29.22 -12.09 14.09
CA LEU A 271 28.62 -10.76 14.24
C LEU A 271 29.35 -9.71 13.40
N GLU A 272 30.68 -9.73 13.38
CA GLU A 272 31.48 -8.82 12.54
C GLU A 272 31.23 -9.03 11.05
N ALA A 273 31.14 -10.29 10.60
CA ALA A 273 30.83 -10.60 9.20
C ALA A 273 29.42 -10.12 8.80
N GLN A 274 28.42 -10.32 9.67
CA GLN A 274 27.05 -9.82 9.47
C GLN A 274 27.00 -8.29 9.39
N LEU A 275 27.74 -7.60 10.27
CA LEU A 275 27.83 -6.14 10.27
C LEU A 275 28.58 -5.61 9.03
N ALA A 276 29.62 -6.30 8.57
CA ALA A 276 30.31 -5.94 7.33
C ALA A 276 29.38 -6.09 6.11
N ARG A 277 28.59 -7.16 6.05
CA ARG A 277 27.57 -7.36 5.01
C ARG A 277 26.52 -6.25 5.03
N PHE A 278 26.05 -5.87 6.22
CA PHE A 278 25.13 -4.74 6.42
C PHE A 278 25.71 -3.43 5.86
N GLU A 279 26.94 -3.08 6.21
CA GLU A 279 27.57 -1.83 5.77
C GLU A 279 27.76 -1.78 4.25
N ILE A 280 28.24 -2.87 3.65
CA ILE A 280 28.42 -2.96 2.19
C ILE A 280 27.09 -2.74 1.46
N ALA A 281 26.02 -3.38 1.94
CA ALA A 281 24.71 -3.25 1.33
C ALA A 281 24.13 -1.83 1.53
N LEU A 282 24.28 -1.26 2.73
CA LEU A 282 23.84 0.11 3.03
C LEU A 282 24.54 1.13 2.11
N GLU A 283 25.86 1.02 1.94
CA GLU A 283 26.63 1.87 1.05
C GLU A 283 26.29 1.66 -0.43
N GLY A 284 25.97 0.42 -0.82
CA GLY A 284 25.41 0.09 -2.13
C GLY A 284 24.09 0.83 -2.39
N ALA A 285 23.13 0.69 -1.48
CA ALA A 285 21.81 1.32 -1.57
C ALA A 285 21.90 2.85 -1.61
N MET A 286 22.77 3.46 -0.79
CA MET A 286 23.03 4.90 -0.80
C MET A 286 23.63 5.39 -2.13
N ARG A 287 24.60 4.66 -2.69
CA ARG A 287 25.18 5.00 -4.01
C ARG A 287 24.16 4.89 -5.14
N ASN A 288 23.28 3.88 -5.05
CA ASN A 288 22.22 3.63 -6.02
C ASN A 288 20.99 4.52 -5.81
N LYS A 289 21.02 5.44 -4.84
CA LYS A 289 19.92 6.35 -4.49
C LYS A 289 18.59 5.62 -4.24
N GLN A 290 18.66 4.44 -3.64
CA GLN A 290 17.45 3.77 -3.18
C GLN A 290 16.83 4.54 -2.02
N LYS A 291 15.50 4.57 -1.96
CA LYS A 291 14.77 5.26 -0.89
C LYS A 291 14.56 4.41 0.35
N LYS A 292 14.42 3.09 0.18
CA LYS A 292 14.09 2.14 1.25
C LYS A 292 14.84 0.83 1.02
N MET A 293 15.27 0.19 2.10
CA MET A 293 15.86 -1.16 2.10
C MET A 293 15.51 -1.89 3.40
N VAL A 294 15.40 -3.22 3.36
CA VAL A 294 15.06 -4.06 4.51
C VAL A 294 16.24 -4.98 4.84
N PHE A 295 16.64 -5.00 6.11
CA PHE A 295 17.64 -5.91 6.64
C PHE A 295 16.98 -6.98 7.50
N ILE A 296 17.16 -8.25 7.12
CA ILE A 296 16.61 -9.41 7.84
C ILE A 296 17.71 -9.97 8.74
N HIS A 297 17.60 -9.74 10.05
CA HIS A 297 18.62 -10.10 11.04
C HIS A 297 18.19 -11.22 12.02
N GLY A 298 16.96 -11.70 11.88
CA GLY A 298 16.36 -12.73 12.75
C GLY A 298 15.99 -12.21 14.14
N LEU A 299 15.38 -13.08 14.95
CA LEU A 299 14.96 -12.76 16.34
C LEU A 299 16.16 -12.79 17.30
N GLY A 300 16.90 -13.91 17.35
CA GLY A 300 18.12 -14.08 18.14
C GLY A 300 18.03 -13.54 19.58
N ASN A 301 19.16 -13.05 20.10
CA ASN A 301 19.23 -12.33 21.39
C ASN A 301 19.27 -10.80 21.20
N GLY A 302 18.86 -10.29 20.03
CA GLY A 302 18.83 -8.85 19.73
C GLY A 302 20.18 -8.13 19.53
N LYS A 303 21.34 -8.82 19.67
CA LYS A 303 22.67 -8.17 19.54
C LYS A 303 22.91 -7.54 18.16
N LEU A 304 22.63 -8.28 17.08
CA LEU A 304 22.80 -7.79 15.70
C LEU A 304 21.89 -6.58 15.43
N LYS A 305 20.61 -6.69 15.83
CA LYS A 305 19.63 -5.59 15.76
C LYS A 305 20.14 -4.33 16.46
N HIS A 306 20.67 -4.47 17.68
CA HIS A 306 21.21 -3.35 18.45
C HIS A 306 22.40 -2.68 17.75
N GLU A 307 23.36 -3.47 17.27
CA GLU A 307 24.56 -2.96 16.59
C GLU A 307 24.25 -2.32 15.22
N ILE A 308 23.24 -2.80 14.50
CA ILE A 308 22.70 -2.17 13.28
C ILE A 308 22.11 -0.79 13.62
N ARG A 309 21.20 -0.74 14.59
CA ARG A 309 20.53 0.51 14.99
C ARG A 309 21.52 1.56 15.47
N LYS A 310 22.50 1.15 16.27
CA LYS A 310 23.60 2.01 16.73
C LYS A 310 24.37 2.66 15.56
N ARG A 311 24.66 1.92 14.49
CA ARG A 311 25.32 2.45 13.28
C ARG A 311 24.42 3.41 12.51
N LEU A 312 23.14 3.06 12.37
CA LEU A 312 22.16 3.94 11.71
C LEU A 312 21.98 5.26 12.47
N ASP A 313 21.90 5.21 13.80
CA ASP A 313 21.82 6.38 14.68
C ASP A 313 23.06 7.29 14.53
N GLN A 314 24.26 6.70 14.52
CA GLN A 314 25.52 7.43 14.28
C GLN A 314 25.52 8.15 12.94
N ARG A 315 24.95 7.53 11.91
CA ARG A 315 24.81 8.11 10.56
C ARG A 315 23.57 9.00 10.41
N LYS A 316 22.73 9.14 11.45
CA LYS A 316 21.44 9.86 11.44
C LYS A 316 20.50 9.38 10.32
N ILE A 317 20.56 8.09 9.99
CA ILE A 317 19.68 7.45 9.01
C ILE A 317 18.39 7.03 9.72
N ARG A 318 17.24 7.28 9.10
CA ARG A 318 15.95 6.90 9.67
C ARG A 318 15.71 5.40 9.47
N TYR A 319 15.14 4.75 10.47
CA TYR A 319 14.75 3.35 10.40
C TYR A 319 13.53 3.06 11.27
N GLN A 320 12.87 1.95 10.98
CA GLN A 320 11.78 1.38 11.75
C GLN A 320 11.83 -0.15 11.65
N ASP A 321 11.02 -0.86 12.43
CA ASP A 321 10.86 -2.30 12.21
C ASP A 321 10.10 -2.52 10.88
N ALA A 322 10.49 -3.54 10.13
CA ALA A 322 9.82 -3.91 8.88
C ALA A 322 8.46 -4.57 9.17
N SER A 323 7.67 -4.82 8.12
CA SER A 323 6.36 -5.47 8.25
C SER A 323 6.48 -6.79 9.01
N PHE A 324 5.81 -6.91 10.15
CA PHE A 324 5.85 -8.15 10.95
C PHE A 324 5.04 -9.27 10.32
N LYS A 325 4.15 -8.96 9.37
CA LYS A 325 3.44 -9.97 8.57
C LYS A 325 4.37 -10.60 7.53
N GLU A 326 5.25 -9.80 6.92
CA GLU A 326 6.17 -10.27 5.87
C GLU A 326 7.44 -10.90 6.45
N TYR A 327 8.04 -10.29 7.49
CA TYR A 327 9.37 -10.65 7.99
C TYR A 327 9.40 -11.10 9.46
N GLY A 328 8.25 -11.17 10.12
CA GLY A 328 8.20 -11.33 11.58
C GLY A 328 8.87 -10.15 12.31
N TYR A 329 9.34 -10.38 13.53
CA TYR A 329 9.95 -9.33 14.37
C TYR A 329 11.47 -9.16 14.15
N GLY A 330 12.02 -9.87 13.16
CA GLY A 330 13.45 -10.01 12.92
C GLY A 330 14.02 -9.15 11.79
N ALA A 331 13.34 -8.06 11.42
CA ALA A 331 13.78 -7.23 10.30
C ALA A 331 13.65 -5.72 10.57
N THR A 332 14.56 -4.94 9.99
CA THR A 332 14.65 -3.49 10.11
C THR A 332 14.52 -2.84 8.72
N LEU A 333 13.51 -1.97 8.56
CA LEU A 333 13.35 -1.09 7.40
C LEU A 333 14.20 0.16 7.58
N VAL A 334 15.10 0.41 6.65
CA VAL A 334 15.96 1.61 6.60
C VAL A 334 15.45 2.55 5.52
N ILE A 335 15.34 3.83 5.88
CA ILE A 335 14.80 4.90 5.04
C ILE A 335 15.94 5.87 4.70
N LEU A 336 16.34 5.86 3.44
CA LEU A 336 17.42 6.65 2.89
C LEU A 336 16.88 7.94 2.24
N LYS A 337 17.72 8.97 2.15
CA LYS A 337 17.36 10.31 1.66
C LYS A 337 17.73 10.53 0.21
#